data_AF-A0A917K9X6-F1
#
_entry.id   AF-A0A917K9X6-F1
#
_cell.length_a   1.000
_cell.length_b   1.000
_cell.length_c   1.000
_cell.angle_alpha   90.00
_cell.angle_beta   90.00
_cell.angle_gamma   90.00
#
_symmetry.space_group_name_H-M   'P 1'
#
loop_
_entity.id
_entity.type
_entity.pdbx_description
1 polymer ?
#
loop_
_entity_poly.entity_id
_entity_poly.type
_entity_poly.pdbx_seq_one_letter_code
_entity_poly.pdbx_strand_id
1 'polypeptide(L)'
;MRGIDEVVPGIERPGLVRYRLRGSIVAPDQRPANLVAVRTVDTDGHDAARHLVTDVHDRIAGPPLPQGLVAAHFHISTDGTRVLLYEEWTDAESATTSTHHTEPLTPSNLYHLHRSLTRVS
;
A
#
# COMPACT_ATOMS: atom_id res chain seq x y z
N MET A 1 8.17 22.88 28.25
CA MET A 1 7.02 22.44 27.44
C MET A 1 6.82 20.97 27.74
N ARG A 2 5.91 20.65 28.67
CA ARG A 2 5.55 19.26 28.98
C ARG A 2 4.80 18.72 27.75
N GLY A 3 5.32 17.67 27.13
CA GLY A 3 4.75 17.13 25.90
C GLY A 3 3.34 16.60 26.16
N ILE A 4 2.44 16.83 25.21
CA ILE A 4 1.10 16.23 25.11
C ILE A 4 1.09 14.70 25.34
N ASP A 5 2.26 14.06 25.25
CA ASP A 5 2.48 12.63 25.43
C ASP A 5 2.29 12.14 26.89
N GLU A 6 2.46 13.00 27.90
CA GLU A 6 2.25 12.62 29.32
C GLU A 6 0.76 12.55 29.71
N VAL A 7 -0.15 13.05 28.87
CA VAL A 7 -1.54 13.37 29.27
C VAL A 7 -2.53 12.22 29.05
N VAL A 8 -2.13 11.14 28.35
CA VAL A 8 -3.02 9.97 28.12
C VAL A 8 -2.37 8.67 28.60
N PRO A 9 -2.71 8.21 29.81
CA PRO A 9 -2.22 6.95 30.35
C PRO A 9 -2.61 5.76 29.45
N GLY A 10 -1.65 4.87 29.16
CA GLY A 10 -1.89 3.62 28.43
C GLY A 10 -1.84 3.71 26.91
N ILE A 11 -1.56 4.87 26.31
CA ILE A 11 -1.29 4.96 24.87
C ILE A 11 0.15 4.53 24.58
N GLU A 12 0.32 3.43 23.83
CA GLU A 12 1.58 3.13 23.17
C GLU A 12 1.73 3.96 21.90
N ARG A 13 2.88 4.63 21.76
CA ARG A 13 3.25 5.35 20.53
C ARG A 13 4.36 4.57 19.84
N PRO A 14 4.06 3.74 18.82
CA PRO A 14 5.03 2.86 18.17
C PRO A 14 6.11 3.59 17.33
N GLY A 15 6.38 4.86 17.59
CA GLY A 15 7.33 5.67 16.84
C GLY A 15 6.80 6.11 15.47
N LEU A 16 7.48 7.08 14.86
CA LEU A 16 7.16 7.57 13.53
C LEU A 16 8.01 6.82 12.49
N VAL A 17 7.36 5.95 11.69
CA VAL A 17 8.00 5.37 10.51
C VAL A 17 7.88 6.35 9.34
N ARG A 18 9.01 6.79 8.81
CA ARG A 18 9.05 7.65 7.61
C ARG A 18 9.27 6.77 6.39
N TYR A 19 8.56 7.06 5.31
CA TYR A 19 8.65 6.31 4.06
C TYR A 19 9.07 7.20 2.89
N ARG A 20 9.62 6.58 1.85
CA ARG A 20 9.81 7.19 0.53
C ARG A 20 9.15 6.32 -0.53
N LEU A 21 8.48 6.97 -1.48
CA LEU A 21 7.95 6.30 -2.66
C LEU A 21 9.11 5.77 -3.51
N ARG A 22 9.12 4.47 -3.76
CA ARG A 22 10.13 3.79 -4.58
C ARG A 22 9.68 3.62 -6.03
N GLY A 23 8.39 3.45 -6.27
CA GLY A 23 7.84 3.23 -7.60
C GLY A 23 6.33 3.07 -7.56
N SER A 24 5.70 3.04 -8.73
CA SER A 24 4.25 2.84 -8.86
C SER A 24 3.91 2.12 -10.16
N ILE A 25 2.87 1.31 -10.10
CA ILE A 25 2.18 0.77 -11.27
C ILE A 25 0.83 1.48 -11.33
N VAL A 26 0.45 1.97 -12.50
CA VAL A 26 -0.82 2.67 -12.72
C VAL A 26 -1.50 2.04 -13.92
N ALA A 27 -2.78 1.72 -13.78
CA ALA A 27 -3.57 1.23 -14.89
C ALA A 27 -3.58 2.24 -16.05
N PRO A 28 -3.50 1.79 -17.31
CA PRO A 28 -3.45 2.69 -18.45
C PRO A 28 -4.81 3.38 -18.71
N ASP A 29 -5.92 2.79 -18.28
CA ASP A 29 -7.26 3.32 -18.39
C ASP A 29 -7.66 4.16 -17.16
N GLN A 30 -8.45 5.22 -17.40
CA GLN A 30 -9.03 5.99 -16.30
C GLN A 30 -10.21 5.23 -15.69
N ARG A 31 -10.09 4.88 -14.42
CA ARG A 31 -11.13 4.22 -13.62
C ARG A 31 -11.14 4.79 -12.19
N PRO A 32 -12.32 4.90 -11.54
CA PRO A 32 -12.40 5.45 -10.20
C PRO A 32 -11.76 4.51 -9.18
N ALA A 33 -10.86 5.06 -8.35
CA ALA A 33 -10.39 4.40 -7.14
C ALA A 33 -11.43 4.60 -6.03
N ASN A 34 -12.10 3.52 -5.63
CA ASN A 34 -13.13 3.55 -4.58
C ASN A 34 -12.64 2.94 -3.27
N LEU A 35 -11.66 2.05 -3.36
CA LEU A 35 -11.11 1.29 -2.23
C LEU A 35 -9.60 1.38 -2.22
N VAL A 36 -9.03 1.30 -1.03
CA VAL A 36 -7.58 1.20 -0.83
C VAL A 36 -7.24 0.05 0.09
N ALA A 37 -6.19 -0.69 -0.27
CA ALA A 37 -5.55 -1.68 0.58
C ALA A 37 -4.19 -1.14 1.03
N VAL A 38 -3.93 -1.16 2.34
CA VAL A 38 -2.64 -0.78 2.91
C VAL A 38 -2.04 -2.01 3.59
N ARG A 39 -0.87 -2.44 3.11
CA ARG A 39 -0.11 -3.54 3.71
C ARG A 39 1.27 -3.08 4.09
N THR A 40 1.75 -3.55 5.24
CA THR A 40 3.14 -3.38 5.64
C THR A 40 3.81 -4.73 5.79
N VAL A 41 5.06 -4.83 5.37
CA VAL A 41 5.89 -6.02 5.54
C VAL A 41 7.21 -5.57 6.15
N ASP A 42 7.58 -6.17 7.27
CA ASP A 42 8.88 -5.92 7.90
C ASP A 42 10.00 -6.59 7.09
N THR A 43 11.15 -5.94 7.02
CA THR A 43 12.28 -6.35 6.19
C THR A 43 13.60 -6.17 6.92
N ASP A 44 14.58 -7.01 6.63
CA ASP A 44 15.91 -6.97 7.24
C ASP A 44 16.82 -5.91 6.58
N GLY A 45 16.32 -4.68 6.47
CA GLY A 45 17.02 -3.54 5.90
C GLY A 45 16.79 -3.33 4.40
N HIS A 46 17.50 -2.33 3.86
CA HIS A 46 17.21 -1.75 2.56
C HIS A 46 17.30 -2.73 1.38
N ASP A 47 18.24 -3.67 1.40
CA ASP A 47 18.40 -4.60 0.28
C ASP A 47 17.27 -5.62 0.23
N ALA A 48 16.88 -6.18 1.39
CA ALA A 48 15.69 -7.01 1.52
C ALA A 48 14.42 -6.25 1.09
N ALA A 49 14.28 -4.98 1.51
CA ALA A 49 13.16 -4.14 1.11
C ALA A 49 13.10 -3.89 -0.40
N ARG A 50 14.23 -3.61 -1.04
CA ARG A 50 14.31 -3.42 -2.49
C ARG A 50 13.96 -4.69 -3.24
N HIS A 51 14.50 -5.83 -2.80
CA HIS A 51 14.21 -7.12 -3.42
C HIS A 51 12.71 -7.45 -3.32
N LEU A 52 12.11 -7.30 -2.14
CA LEU A 52 10.67 -7.49 -1.96
C LEU A 52 9.85 -6.57 -2.86
N VAL A 53 10.21 -5.29 -2.97
CA VAL A 53 9.51 -4.35 -3.86
C VAL A 53 9.62 -4.79 -5.32
N THR A 54 10.80 -5.19 -5.79
CA THR A 54 10.98 -5.71 -7.15
C THR A 54 10.10 -6.95 -7.39
N ASP A 55 10.12 -7.91 -6.46
CA ASP A 55 9.36 -9.15 -6.63
C ASP A 55 7.84 -8.92 -6.66
N VAL A 56 7.33 -8.04 -5.79
CA VAL A 56 5.89 -7.71 -5.81
C VAL A 56 5.54 -6.90 -7.05
N HIS A 57 6.39 -5.94 -7.42
CA HIS A 57 6.22 -5.16 -8.64
C HIS A 57 6.09 -6.08 -9.86
N ASP A 58 7.00 -7.04 -10.02
CA ASP A 58 7.02 -7.92 -11.18
C ASP A 58 5.81 -8.87 -11.21
N ARG A 59 5.29 -9.28 -10.05
CA ARG A 59 4.01 -10.02 -9.97
C ARG A 59 2.80 -9.21 -10.44
N ILE A 60 2.81 -7.89 -10.24
CA ILE A 60 1.70 -7.00 -10.62
C ILE A 60 1.85 -6.50 -12.06
N ALA A 61 3.07 -6.16 -12.48
CA ALA A 61 3.35 -5.48 -13.74
C ALA A 61 3.20 -6.38 -14.98
N GLY A 62 3.07 -7.70 -14.79
CA GLY A 62 2.83 -8.63 -15.90
C GLY A 62 1.51 -8.32 -16.63
N PRO A 63 1.50 -8.20 -17.98
CA PRO A 63 0.26 -8.02 -18.71
C PRO A 63 -0.55 -9.34 -18.78
N PRO A 64 -1.87 -9.31 -18.55
CA PRO A 64 -2.67 -8.14 -18.15
C PRO A 64 -2.48 -7.81 -16.67
N LEU A 65 -2.55 -6.52 -16.32
CA LEU A 65 -2.63 -6.09 -14.93
C LEU A 65 -3.80 -6.77 -14.21
N PRO A 66 -3.73 -6.96 -12.87
CA PRO A 66 -4.86 -7.47 -12.11
C PRO A 66 -6.15 -6.70 -12.39
N GLN A 67 -7.24 -7.44 -12.59
CA GLN A 67 -8.54 -6.86 -12.89
C GLN A 67 -8.95 -5.91 -11.76
N GLY A 68 -9.43 -4.72 -12.11
CA GLY A 68 -9.91 -3.73 -11.14
C GLY A 68 -8.85 -2.97 -10.34
N LEU A 69 -7.56 -3.30 -10.47
CA LEU A 69 -6.44 -2.55 -9.86
C LEU A 69 -6.29 -1.18 -10.52
N VAL A 70 -6.42 -0.08 -9.79
CA VAL A 70 -6.24 1.27 -10.33
C VAL A 70 -4.78 1.70 -10.26
N ALA A 71 -4.14 1.50 -9.12
CA ALA A 71 -2.73 1.80 -8.92
C ALA A 71 -2.14 0.95 -7.79
N ALA A 72 -0.85 0.72 -7.84
CA ALA A 72 -0.07 0.12 -6.75
C ALA A 72 1.18 0.98 -6.50
N HIS A 73 1.33 1.49 -5.28
CA HIS A 73 2.43 2.36 -4.87
C HIS A 73 3.31 1.65 -3.84
N PHE A 74 4.60 1.55 -4.14
CA PHE A 74 5.57 0.85 -3.32
C PHE A 74 6.41 1.85 -2.55
N HIS A 75 6.35 1.77 -1.22
CA HIS A 75 7.08 2.66 -0.34
C HIS A 75 8.06 1.86 0.51
N ILE A 76 9.29 2.36 0.65
CA ILE A 76 10.27 1.80 1.56
C ILE A 76 10.47 2.79 2.70
N SER A 77 10.47 2.29 3.93
CA SER A 77 10.82 3.08 5.12
C SER A 77 12.24 3.63 5.00
N THR A 78 12.52 4.79 5.59
CA THR A 78 13.82 5.46 5.45
C THR A 78 14.97 4.72 6.12
N ASP A 79 14.68 3.83 7.06
CA ASP A 79 15.62 2.90 7.68
C ASP A 79 15.68 1.54 6.96
N GLY A 80 14.76 1.31 6.00
CA GLY A 80 14.68 0.10 5.20
C GLY A 80 14.10 -1.11 5.94
N THR A 81 13.56 -0.92 7.15
CA THR A 81 13.08 -2.03 8.00
C THR A 81 11.64 -2.45 7.70
N ARG A 82 10.98 -1.73 6.80
CA ARG A 82 9.58 -1.93 6.44
C ARG A 82 9.28 -1.47 5.01
N VAL A 83 8.48 -2.25 4.29
CA VAL A 83 7.84 -1.87 3.03
C VAL A 83 6.36 -1.57 3.29
N LEU A 84 5.83 -0.49 2.73
CA LEU A 84 4.41 -0.18 2.68
C LEU A 84 3.92 -0.28 1.23
N LEU A 85 2.91 -1.11 1.02
CA LEU A 85 2.19 -1.23 -0.24
C LEU A 85 0.85 -0.55 -0.07
N TYR A 86 0.57 0.39 -0.97
CA TYR A 86 -0.70 1.09 -1.06
C TYR A 86 -1.30 0.78 -2.43
N GLU A 87 -2.40 0.04 -2.44
CA GLU A 87 -3.08 -0.36 -3.67
C GLU A 87 -4.46 0.30 -3.73
N GLU A 88 -4.80 0.86 -4.88
CA GLU A 88 -6.09 1.44 -5.19
C GLU A 88 -6.90 0.47 -6.05
N TRP A 89 -8.17 0.26 -5.69
CA TRP A 89 -9.06 -0.70 -6.33
C TRP A 89 -10.40 -0.06 -6.68
N THR A 90 -10.98 -0.55 -7.77
CA THR A 90 -12.33 -0.17 -8.22
C THR A 90 -13.43 -0.74 -7.33
N ASP A 91 -13.28 -1.98 -6.88
CA ASP A 91 -14.27 -2.70 -6.07
C ASP A 91 -13.60 -3.79 -5.20
N ALA A 92 -14.36 -4.29 -4.23
CA ALA A 92 -13.85 -5.25 -3.25
C ALA A 92 -13.69 -6.66 -3.82
N GLU A 93 -14.51 -7.04 -4.80
CA GLU A 93 -14.46 -8.37 -5.42
C GLU A 93 -13.14 -8.52 -6.19
N SER A 94 -12.82 -7.55 -7.04
CA SER A 94 -11.55 -7.44 -7.75
C SER A 94 -10.36 -7.51 -6.80
N ALA A 95 -10.40 -6.77 -5.67
CA ALA A 95 -9.30 -6.74 -4.70
C ALA A 95 -9.13 -8.07 -3.94
N THR A 96 -10.22 -8.71 -3.52
CA THR A 96 -10.18 -9.93 -2.68
C THR A 96 -9.94 -11.21 -3.49
N THR A 97 -10.29 -11.21 -4.77
CA THR A 97 -10.06 -12.34 -5.69
C THR A 97 -8.72 -12.27 -6.42
N SER A 98 -7.98 -11.17 -6.26
CA SER A 98 -6.73 -10.96 -6.97
C SER A 98 -5.64 -11.97 -6.56
N THR A 99 -4.97 -12.56 -7.54
CA THR A 99 -4.03 -13.67 -7.33
C THR A 99 -2.57 -13.24 -7.15
N HIS A 100 -2.25 -11.95 -7.33
CA HIS A 100 -0.89 -11.44 -7.11
C HIS A 100 -0.54 -11.29 -5.62
N HIS A 101 -1.56 -11.28 -4.76
CA HIS A 101 -1.39 -11.32 -3.32
C HIS A 101 -0.99 -12.73 -2.86
N THR A 102 0.08 -12.83 -2.07
CA THR A 102 0.45 -14.11 -1.44
C THR A 102 -0.60 -14.57 -0.43
N GLU A 103 -1.19 -13.61 0.29
CA GLU A 103 -2.31 -13.81 1.20
C GLU A 103 -3.46 -12.94 0.71
N PRO A 104 -4.66 -13.50 0.42
CA PRO A 104 -5.78 -12.74 -0.09
C PRO A 104 -6.16 -11.58 0.83
N LEU A 105 -6.52 -10.44 0.24
CA LEU A 105 -7.14 -9.37 1.00
C LEU A 105 -8.50 -9.84 1.54
N THR A 106 -8.84 -9.38 2.74
CA THR A 106 -10.20 -9.51 3.27
C THR A 106 -10.90 -8.15 3.24
N PRO A 107 -12.24 -8.08 3.32
CA PRO A 107 -12.95 -6.81 3.41
C PRO A 107 -12.46 -5.91 4.56
N SER A 108 -11.91 -6.48 5.64
CA SER A 108 -11.35 -5.72 6.76
C SER A 108 -10.02 -5.00 6.43
N ASN A 109 -9.37 -5.40 5.33
CA ASN A 109 -8.16 -4.76 4.82
C ASN A 109 -8.44 -3.64 3.81
N LEU A 110 -9.72 -3.42 3.46
CA LEU A 110 -10.13 -2.47 2.45
C LEU A 110 -10.78 -1.25 3.10
N TYR A 111 -10.28 -0.08 2.72
CA TYR A 111 -10.79 1.20 3.19
C TYR A 111 -11.45 1.95 2.04
N HIS A 112 -12.58 2.60 2.30
CA HIS A 112 -13.21 3.46 1.30
C HIS A 112 -12.37 4.71 1.05
N LEU A 113 -12.01 4.94 -0.21
CA LEU A 113 -11.37 6.17 -0.65
C LEU A 113 -12.46 7.24 -0.83
N HIS A 114 -12.58 8.17 0.12
CA HIS A 114 -13.61 9.19 0.06
C HIS A 114 -13.38 10.21 -1.07
N ARG A 115 -12.11 10.50 -1.39
CA ARG A 115 -11.73 11.41 -2.46
C ARG A 115 -10.39 10.98 -3.05
N SER A 116 -10.37 10.73 -4.35
CA SER A 116 -9.13 10.68 -5.13
C SER A 116 -8.77 12.08 -5.64
N LEU A 117 -7.48 12.42 -5.60
CA LEU A 117 -6.95 13.64 -6.23
C LEU A 117 -6.49 13.39 -7.67
N THR A 118 -6.51 12.13 -8.12
CA THR A 118 -6.22 11.72 -9.49
C THR A 118 -7.41 12.14 -10.36
N ARG A 119 -7.23 13.18 -11.18
CA ARG A 119 -8.32 13.75 -11.99
C ARG A 119 -8.78 12.74 -13.05
N VAL A 120 -10.06 12.37 -13.00
CA VAL A 120 -10.80 11.93 -14.18
C VAL A 120 -11.02 13.19 -15.02
N SER A 121 -10.50 13.23 -16.25
CA SER A 121 -10.77 14.31 -17.19
C SER A 121 -11.69 13.85 -18.30
#